data_AF-A0A498Q0I1-F1
#
_entry.id   AF-A0A498Q0I1-F1
#
_cell.length_a   1.000
_cell.length_b   1.000
_cell.length_c   1.000
_cell.angle_alpha   90.00
_cell.angle_beta   90.00
_cell.angle_gamma   90.00
#
_symmetry.space_group_name_H-M   'P 1'
#
loop_
_entity.id
_entity.type
_entity.pdbx_description
1 polymer ?
#
loop_
_entity_poly.entity_id
_entity_poly.type
_entity_poly.pdbx_seq_one_letter_code
_entity_poly.pdbx_strand_id
1 'polypeptide(L)'
;MVALVGRLDRWVDEQDAHANAVTVVFERPPSRPIRSSAVEVAYAPKAAANSADDEIVRLVQADARPDAIAVVTSDKALTDRVRRLGASVYPAERFRDLIDPRATGPTDHGGLH
;
A
#
# COMPACT_ATOMS: atom_id res chain seq x y z
N MET A 1 -11.57 4.45 -3.66
CA MET A 1 -11.28 3.27 -2.80
C MET A 1 -11.39 1.95 -3.58
N VAL A 2 -12.54 1.64 -4.21
CA VAL A 2 -12.69 0.46 -5.09
C VAL A 2 -11.67 0.43 -6.24
N ALA A 3 -11.43 1.58 -6.89
CA ALA A 3 -10.44 1.70 -7.95
C ALA A 3 -8.98 1.53 -7.49
N LEU A 4 -8.69 1.73 -6.19
CA LEU A 4 -7.35 1.48 -5.66
C LEU A 4 -7.14 -0.03 -5.50
N VAL A 5 -8.09 -0.69 -4.85
CA VAL A 5 -8.01 -2.14 -4.60
C VAL A 5 -8.00 -2.94 -5.90
N GLY A 6 -8.82 -2.58 -6.90
CA GLY A 6 -8.77 -3.24 -8.21
C GLY A 6 -7.46 -3.01 -8.99
N ARG A 7 -6.71 -1.94 -8.70
CA ARG A 7 -5.38 -1.71 -9.28
C ARG A 7 -4.30 -2.52 -8.56
N LEU A 8 -4.39 -2.63 -7.24
CA LEU A 8 -3.52 -3.52 -6.46
C LEU A 8 -3.71 -4.99 -6.85
N ASP A 9 -4.96 -5.43 -7.03
CA ASP A 9 -5.27 -6.82 -7.42
C ASP A 9 -4.57 -7.19 -8.73
N ARG A 10 -4.61 -6.30 -9.73
CA ARG A 10 -3.91 -6.49 -11.01
C ARG A 10 -2.39 -6.48 -10.86
N TRP A 11 -1.83 -5.57 -10.07
CA TRP A 11 -0.39 -5.49 -9.85
C TRP A 11 0.16 -6.75 -9.16
N VAL A 12 -0.58 -7.33 -8.20
CA VAL A 12 -0.15 -8.57 -7.53
C VAL A 12 -0.15 -9.77 -8.50
N ASP A 13 -1.16 -9.84 -9.37
CA ASP A 13 -1.29 -10.87 -10.41
C ASP A 13 -0.18 -10.76 -11.47
N GLU A 14 0.18 -9.53 -11.88
CA GLU A 14 1.25 -9.26 -12.86
C GLU A 14 2.67 -9.54 -12.34
N GLN A 15 2.90 -9.39 -11.03
CA GLN A 15 4.23 -9.51 -10.43
C GLN A 15 4.56 -10.92 -9.93
N ASP A 16 3.67 -11.91 -10.14
CA ASP A 16 3.71 -13.21 -9.43
C ASP A 16 3.91 -13.01 -7.92
N ALA A 17 3.40 -11.89 -7.39
CA ALA A 17 3.61 -11.45 -6.03
C ALA A 17 2.70 -12.20 -5.04
N HIS A 18 2.10 -13.31 -5.47
CA HIS A 18 1.35 -14.25 -4.62
C HIS A 18 2.14 -14.71 -3.39
N ALA A 19 3.49 -14.63 -3.43
CA ALA A 19 4.35 -14.92 -2.30
C ALA A 19 4.46 -13.78 -1.26
N ASN A 20 4.16 -12.52 -1.63
CA ASN A 20 4.20 -11.36 -0.75
C ASN A 20 2.77 -10.89 -0.45
N ALA A 21 2.19 -11.36 0.67
CA ALA A 21 0.89 -10.90 1.14
C ALA A 21 0.89 -9.36 1.30
N VAL A 22 0.17 -8.66 0.44
CA VAL A 22 0.04 -7.20 0.51
C VAL A 22 -1.10 -6.86 1.46
N THR A 23 -0.79 -6.18 2.57
CA THR A 23 -1.80 -5.69 3.51
C THR A 23 -2.01 -4.18 3.36
N VAL A 24 -3.26 -3.77 3.09
CA VAL A 24 -3.66 -2.37 3.04
C VAL A 24 -4.44 -2.02 4.29
N VAL A 25 -3.92 -1.07 5.07
CA VAL A 25 -4.54 -0.60 6.32
C VAL A 25 -5.28 0.71 6.09
N PHE A 26 -6.56 0.76 6.45
CA PHE A 26 -7.36 2.00 6.41
C PHE A 26 -7.73 2.51 7.81
N GLU A 27 -7.80 3.83 7.98
CA GLU A 27 -8.18 4.48 9.24
C GLU A 27 -9.63 4.17 9.67
N ARG A 28 -10.50 3.91 8.68
CA ARG A 28 -11.90 3.55 8.89
C ARG A 28 -12.33 2.46 7.92
N PRO A 29 -13.20 1.54 8.35
CA PRO A 29 -13.83 0.61 7.43
C PRO A 29 -14.71 1.40 6.43
N PRO A 30 -14.59 1.13 5.12
CA PRO A 30 -15.53 1.65 4.15
C PRO A 30 -16.93 1.10 4.41
N SER A 31 -17.94 1.86 4.00
CA SER A 31 -19.35 1.44 4.08
C SER A 31 -19.65 0.15 3.29
N ARG A 32 -18.75 -0.25 2.38
CA ARG A 32 -18.77 -1.56 1.71
C ARG A 32 -17.42 -2.24 1.90
N PRO A 33 -17.38 -3.48 2.46
CA PRO A 33 -16.14 -4.23 2.58
C PRO A 33 -15.54 -4.43 1.18
N ILE A 34 -14.29 -4.02 1.00
CA ILE A 34 -13.57 -4.35 -0.22
C ILE A 34 -12.90 -5.71 0.01
N ARG A 35 -13.25 -6.69 -0.82
CA ARG A 35 -12.66 -8.03 -0.79
C ARG A 35 -11.79 -8.17 -2.03
N SER A 36 -10.50 -8.39 -1.83
CA SER A 36 -9.54 -8.76 -2.87
C SER A 36 -8.97 -10.13 -2.52
N SER A 37 -8.74 -10.97 -3.53
CA SER A 37 -8.15 -12.29 -3.33
C SER A 37 -6.62 -12.21 -3.19
N ALA A 38 -6.02 -11.16 -3.73
CA ALA A 38 -4.57 -10.96 -3.76
C ALA A 38 -4.05 -9.96 -2.69
N VAL A 39 -4.96 -9.23 -2.03
CA VAL A 39 -4.64 -8.13 -1.12
C VAL A 39 -5.47 -8.25 0.14
N GLU A 40 -4.81 -8.33 1.29
CA GLU A 40 -5.46 -8.28 2.59
C GLU A 40 -5.82 -6.83 2.94
N VAL A 41 -7.04 -6.60 3.38
CA VAL A 41 -7.49 -5.26 3.81
C VAL A 41 -7.75 -5.28 5.31
N ALA A 42 -6.94 -4.54 6.06
CA ALA A 42 -7.05 -4.37 7.50
C ALA A 42 -7.57 -2.97 7.86
N TYR A 43 -8.13 -2.85 9.06
CA TYR A 43 -8.73 -1.61 9.54
C TYR A 43 -8.25 -1.31 10.94
N ALA A 44 -8.00 -0.03 11.23
CA ALA A 44 -7.69 0.40 12.58
C ALA A 44 -8.90 0.15 13.51
N PRO A 45 -8.67 -0.36 14.74
CA PRO A 45 -9.75 -0.68 15.68
C PRO A 45 -10.50 0.57 16.18
N LYS A 46 -9.88 1.75 16.10
CA LYS A 46 -10.49 3.04 16.45
C LYS A 46 -10.25 4.05 15.33
N ALA A 47 -11.32 4.71 14.92
CA ALA A 47 -11.27 5.80 13.95
C ALA A 47 -10.75 7.08 14.61
N ALA A 48 -9.44 7.29 14.58
CA ALA A 48 -8.78 8.50 15.07
C ALA A 48 -7.80 9.02 14.01
N ALA A 49 -7.38 10.30 14.13
CA ALA A 49 -6.30 10.80 13.29
C ALA A 49 -5.04 9.96 13.56
N ASN A 50 -4.40 9.47 12.49
CA ASN A 50 -3.21 8.59 12.53
C ASN A 50 -3.51 7.15 13.00
N SER A 51 -4.77 6.72 13.06
CA SER A 51 -5.08 5.36 13.52
C SER A 51 -4.58 4.27 12.58
N ALA A 52 -4.51 4.56 11.28
CA ALA A 52 -3.88 3.65 10.32
C ALA A 52 -2.38 3.49 10.60
N ASP A 53 -1.69 4.59 10.90
CA ASP A 53 -0.26 4.59 11.20
C ASP A 53 0.04 3.76 12.44
N ASP A 54 -0.75 3.94 13.51
CA ASP A 54 -0.61 3.16 14.74
C ASP A 54 -0.88 1.67 14.52
N GLU A 55 -1.86 1.33 13.68
CA GLU A 55 -2.14 -0.07 13.34
C GLU A 55 -1.03 -0.68 12.46
N ILE A 56 -0.46 0.06 11.51
CA ILE A 56 0.71 -0.38 10.74
C ILE A 56 1.89 -0.66 11.67
N VAL A 57 2.18 0.26 12.61
CA VAL A 57 3.24 0.07 13.61
C VAL A 57 2.97 -1.18 14.47
N ARG A 58 1.71 -1.41 14.86
CA ARG A 58 1.31 -2.59 15.63
C ARG A 58 1.52 -3.88 14.84
N LEU A 59 1.16 -3.90 13.56
CA LEU A 59 1.35 -5.06 12.68
C LEU A 59 2.83 -5.38 12.49
N VAL A 60 3.65 -4.36 12.16
CA VAL A 60 5.10 -4.52 12.00
C VAL A 60 5.75 -5.03 13.29
N GLN A 61 5.34 -4.50 14.45
CA GLN A 61 5.88 -4.91 15.73
C GLN A 61 5.46 -6.33 16.15
N ALA A 62 4.27 -6.79 15.73
CA ALA A 62 3.76 -8.12 16.04
C ALA A 62 4.35 -9.22 15.16
N ASP A 63 4.95 -8.85 14.02
CA ASP A 63 5.58 -9.81 13.11
C ASP A 63 6.92 -10.32 13.65
N ALA A 64 7.24 -11.58 13.37
CA ALA A 64 8.50 -12.18 13.76
C ALA A 64 9.69 -11.68 12.93
N ARG A 65 9.45 -11.13 11.73
CA ARG A 65 10.46 -10.60 10.80
C ARG A 65 10.06 -9.22 10.28
N PRO A 66 10.17 -8.17 11.12
CA PRO A 66 9.86 -6.81 10.69
C PRO A 66 10.75 -6.34 9.53
N ASP A 67 11.97 -6.87 9.39
CA ASP A 67 12.91 -6.60 8.30
C ASP A 67 12.42 -7.08 6.93
N ALA A 68 11.57 -8.09 6.90
CA ALA A 68 10.94 -8.59 5.69
C ALA A 68 9.72 -7.74 5.27
N ILE A 69 9.29 -6.78 6.10
CA ILE A 69 8.13 -5.94 5.83
C ILE A 69 8.55 -4.64 5.15
N ALA A 70 7.89 -4.32 4.05
CA ALA A 70 8.00 -3.03 3.37
C ALA A 70 6.73 -2.20 3.60
N VAL A 71 6.86 -1.10 4.33
CA VAL A 71 5.75 -0.17 4.60
C VAL A 71 5.72 0.90 3.52
N VAL A 72 4.60 1.00 2.80
CA VAL A 72 4.39 2.04 1.79
C VAL A 72 3.76 3.27 2.46
N THR A 73 4.50 4.37 2.58
CA THR A 73 3.98 5.63 3.13
C THR A 73 4.67 6.85 2.55
N SER A 74 4.00 8.01 2.59
CA SER A 74 4.59 9.33 2.33
C SER A 74 4.86 10.11 3.62
N ASP A 75 4.37 9.62 4.77
CA ASP A 75 4.53 10.29 6.05
C ASP A 75 5.90 9.98 6.66
N LYS A 76 6.63 11.04 7.04
CA LYS A 76 7.97 10.91 7.64
C LYS A 76 7.92 10.36 9.07
N ALA A 77 6.91 10.75 9.86
CA ALA A 77 6.77 10.27 11.23
C ALA A 77 6.50 8.75 11.24
N LEU A 78 5.65 8.26 10.35
CA LEU A 78 5.45 6.81 10.20
C LEU A 78 6.73 6.13 9.70
N THR A 79 7.41 6.70 8.70
CA THR A 79 8.68 6.20 8.17
C THR A 79 9.70 5.97 9.28
N ASP A 80 9.90 6.95 10.15
CA ASP A 80 10.87 6.85 11.25
C ASP A 80 10.45 5.81 12.28
N ARG A 81 9.14 5.66 12.55
CA ARG A 81 8.62 4.66 13.51
C ARG A 81 8.88 3.24 13.02
N VAL A 82 8.54 2.93 11.77
CA VAL A 82 8.66 1.56 11.24
C VAL A 82 10.12 1.19 10.96
N ARG A 83 10.96 2.15 10.55
CA ARG A 83 12.41 1.93 10.43
C ARG A 83 13.08 1.59 11.74
N ARG A 84 12.65 2.21 12.85
CA ARG A 84 13.12 1.85 14.20
C ARG A 84 12.74 0.43 14.61
N LEU A 85 11.65 -0.10 14.06
CA LEU A 85 11.25 -1.50 14.26
C LEU A 85 12.00 -2.48 13.34
N GLY A 86 12.80 -1.98 12.41
CA GLY A 86 13.57 -2.79 11.45
C GLY A 86 12.91 -2.92 10.08
N ALA A 87 11.71 -2.36 9.87
CA ALA A 87 11.02 -2.46 8.59
C ALA A 87 11.60 -1.55 7.52
N SER A 88 11.50 -2.02 6.28
CA SER A 88 11.82 -1.23 5.09
C SER A 88 10.68 -0.26 4.78
N VAL A 89 11.01 0.88 4.17
CA VAL A 89 10.02 1.88 3.79
C VAL A 89 10.09 2.15 2.31
N TYR A 90 8.94 2.15 1.67
CA TYR A 90 8.79 2.45 0.25
C TYR A 90 7.94 3.71 0.05
N PRO A 91 8.37 4.67 -0.78
CA PRO A 91 7.61 5.91 -0.98
C PRO A 91 6.24 5.64 -1.62
N ALA A 92 5.18 6.21 -1.05
CA ALA A 92 3.83 6.06 -1.60
C ALA A 92 3.68 6.59 -3.03
N GLU A 93 4.43 7.64 -3.40
CA GLU A 93 4.44 8.17 -4.77
C GLU A 93 4.97 7.15 -5.78
N ARG A 94 6.14 6.56 -5.50
CA ARG A 94 6.72 5.50 -6.33
C ARG A 94 5.82 4.26 -6.40
N PHE A 95 5.10 3.96 -5.32
CA PHE A 95 4.15 2.86 -5.33
C PHE A 95 2.93 3.16 -6.19
N ARG A 96 2.43 4.40 -6.16
CA ARG A 96 1.35 4.83 -7.05
C ARG A 96 1.74 4.68 -8.52
N ASP A 97 2.97 5.04 -8.89
CA ASP A 97 3.47 4.85 -10.27
C ASP A 97 3.51 3.36 -10.67
N LEU A 98 3.82 2.46 -9.73
CA LEU A 98 3.84 1.01 -9.97
C LEU A 98 2.44 0.41 -10.15
N ILE A 99 1.46 0.83 -9.35
CA ILE A 99 0.08 0.31 -9.42
C ILE A 99 -0.80 1.07 -10.44
N ASP A 100 -0.34 2.23 -10.90
CA ASP A 100 -1.03 3.08 -11.86
C ASP A 100 -0.05 3.61 -12.93
N PRO A 101 0.55 2.74 -13.75
CA PRO A 101 1.50 3.16 -14.80
C PRO A 101 0.88 4.04 -15.89
N ARG A 102 -0.44 4.35 -15.81
CA ARG A 102 -1.16 5.21 -16.76
C ARG A 102 -1.09 6.70 -16.45
N ALA A 103 -0.37 7.13 -15.41
CA ALA A 103 -0.12 8.56 -15.15
C ALA A 103 1.13 9.13 -15.86
N THR A 104 1.91 8.30 -16.56
CA THR A 104 2.99 8.75 -17.45
C THR A 104 2.68 8.43 -18.92
N GLY A 105 1.73 9.20 -19.46
CA GLY A 105 1.59 9.59 -20.89
C GLY A 105 1.25 8.50 -21.94
N PRO A 106 0.17 8.68 -22.75
CA PRO A 106 0.24 8.23 -24.13
C PRO A 106 1.21 9.15 -24.89
N THR A 107 2.30 8.53 -25.34
CA THR A 107 2.83 8.60 -26.71
C THR A 107 2.59 9.90 -27.47
N ASP A 108 3.69 10.58 -27.80
CA ASP A 108 3.91 11.34 -29.04
C ASP A 108 2.65 11.59 -29.89
N HIS A 109 2.03 12.75 -29.71
CA HIS A 109 1.10 13.31 -30.68
C HIS A 109 1.88 14.16 -31.69
N GLY A 110 2.24 13.53 -32.82
CA GLY A 110 2.03 14.11 -34.14
C GLY A 110 3.07 15.11 -34.66
N GLY A 111 3.89 14.64 -35.61
CA GLY A 111 4.22 15.36 -36.85
C GLY A 111 4.05 14.38 -38.00
N LEU A 112 2.88 14.29 -38.63
CA LEU A 112 2.49 15.03 -39.84
C LEU A 112 3.48 14.90 -41.00
N HIS A 113 3.04 14.14 -42.01
CA HIS A 113 3.17 14.33 -43.47
C HIS A 113 4.52 14.70 -44.07
#